data_AF-A0A954AAV6-F1
#
_entry.id   AF-A0A954AAV6-F1
#
_cell.length_a   1.000
_cell.length_b   1.000
_cell.length_c   1.000
_cell.angle_alpha   90.00
_cell.angle_beta   90.00
_cell.angle_gamma   90.00
#
_symmetry.space_group_name_H-M   'P 1'
#
loop_
_entity.id
_entity.type
_entity.pdbx_description
1 polymer ?
#
loop_
_entity_poly.entity_id
_entity_poly.type
_entity_poly.pdbx_seq_one_letter_code
_entity_poly.pdbx_strand_id
1 'polypeptide(L)'
;MSLGRLLGLPLVTVLALMAGCRNGSTSDPQTSGSNSGPQTQSVRYVDLDANGVDSGDVLIVTFDDVVTLLSTSTNAFAFNSALDTLGTGATTEQTVPVSRRVTITLGSGASFTPDSSVFDIRSSGAAQIQDLQGAGSRAIPGGQRVTTFTGVSPTLVSARYEDVDNDGTVNAGDTIICEFDKPVLVPSGATVANNFALAVTGDSFGTSPTLAAYSSSVNNCGVVITLGASPTLTVTGTFDSAATTAGSPSNVQVAGAATVTLLDTRATGATNVTAGTSVDLSTQGNTRYRNGSNGSRFLGT
;
A
#
# COMPACT_ATOMS: atom_id res chain seq x y z
N MET A 1 -30.11 -62.90 -63.87
CA MET A 1 -31.39 -62.77 -63.13
C MET A 1 -31.24 -61.66 -62.11
N SER A 2 -32.15 -60.70 -62.17
CA SER A 2 -32.17 -59.48 -61.37
C SER A 2 -32.77 -59.76 -59.98
N LEU A 3 -32.06 -59.35 -58.93
CA LEU A 3 -32.60 -58.97 -57.61
C LEU A 3 -31.94 -57.61 -57.32
N GLY A 4 -32.60 -56.53 -56.89
CA GLY A 4 -33.86 -56.44 -56.17
C GLY A 4 -33.62 -55.63 -54.89
N ARG A 5 -33.70 -54.30 -55.01
CA ARG A 5 -33.91 -53.22 -54.02
C ARG A 5 -33.81 -53.55 -52.51
N LEU A 6 -33.06 -52.71 -51.78
CA LEU A 6 -33.59 -52.03 -50.58
C LEU A 6 -33.04 -50.60 -50.48
N LEU A 7 -33.97 -49.65 -50.39
CA LEU A 7 -33.80 -48.20 -50.37
C LEU A 7 -33.66 -47.68 -48.93
N GLY A 8 -32.79 -46.68 -48.76
CA GLY A 8 -33.10 -45.47 -47.98
C GLY A 8 -32.98 -45.52 -46.45
N LEU A 9 -31.80 -45.18 -45.93
CA LEU A 9 -31.62 -44.61 -44.58
C LEU A 9 -31.21 -43.13 -44.72
N PRO A 10 -31.63 -42.26 -43.78
CA PRO A 10 -31.64 -40.81 -43.99
C PRO A 10 -30.26 -40.17 -43.84
N LEU A 11 -30.11 -39.09 -44.60
CA LEU A 11 -29.02 -38.11 -44.59
C LEU A 11 -28.81 -37.55 -43.17
N VAL A 12 -27.78 -38.03 -42.46
CA VAL A 12 -27.30 -37.37 -41.24
C VAL A 12 -26.48 -36.16 -41.68
N THR A 13 -27.01 -34.97 -41.41
CA THR A 13 -26.29 -33.70 -41.51
C THR A 13 -25.08 -33.74 -40.58
N VAL A 14 -23.89 -33.94 -41.16
CA VAL A 14 -22.61 -33.70 -40.49
C VAL A 14 -22.45 -32.19 -40.37
N LEU A 15 -22.90 -31.63 -39.24
CA LEU A 15 -22.62 -30.25 -38.87
C LEU A 15 -21.13 -30.16 -38.51
N ALA A 16 -20.34 -29.59 -39.43
CA ALA A 16 -18.95 -29.26 -39.20
C ALA A 16 -18.85 -28.24 -38.06
N LEU A 17 -18.44 -28.70 -36.89
CA LEU A 17 -18.03 -27.85 -35.77
C LEU A 17 -16.63 -27.31 -36.08
N MET A 18 -16.55 -26.13 -36.70
CA MET A 18 -15.30 -25.37 -36.77
C MET A 18 -15.46 -23.99 -36.15
N ALA A 19 -14.54 -23.73 -35.21
CA ALA A 19 -14.00 -22.44 -34.83
C ALA A 19 -14.97 -21.42 -34.21
N GLY A 20 -15.43 -21.74 -32.99
CA GLY A 20 -15.67 -20.73 -31.97
C GLY A 20 -14.57 -20.81 -30.91
N CYS A 21 -13.34 -20.39 -31.23
CA CYS A 21 -12.42 -19.96 -30.19
C CYS A 21 -13.03 -18.72 -29.53
N ARG A 22 -13.97 -18.92 -28.60
CA ARG A 22 -14.22 -17.92 -27.57
C ARG A 22 -12.90 -17.86 -26.82
N ASN A 23 -12.23 -16.70 -26.91
CA ASN A 23 -11.30 -16.29 -25.89
C ASN A 23 -11.99 -16.58 -24.56
N GLY A 24 -11.58 -17.66 -23.90
CA GLY A 24 -11.65 -17.74 -22.47
C GLY A 24 -10.86 -16.54 -22.03
N SER A 25 -11.58 -15.45 -21.75
CA SER A 25 -11.20 -14.55 -20.69
C SER A 25 -10.94 -15.48 -19.52
N THR A 26 -9.68 -15.86 -19.33
CA THR A 26 -9.17 -16.07 -18.00
C THR A 26 -9.51 -14.75 -17.33
N SER A 27 -10.61 -14.76 -16.58
CA SER A 27 -10.81 -13.78 -15.54
C SER A 27 -9.58 -13.95 -14.64
N ASP A 28 -8.53 -13.23 -15.01
CA ASP A 28 -7.64 -12.61 -14.07
C ASP A 28 -8.52 -12.15 -12.92
N PRO A 29 -8.18 -12.42 -11.66
CA PRO A 29 -8.68 -11.60 -10.58
C PRO A 29 -8.09 -10.19 -10.74
N GLN A 30 -8.36 -9.51 -11.87
CA GLN A 30 -8.79 -8.14 -11.79
C GLN A 30 -9.94 -8.17 -10.78
N THR A 31 -9.62 -7.81 -9.55
CA THR A 31 -10.57 -7.10 -8.69
C THR A 31 -11.26 -6.14 -9.64
N SER A 32 -12.54 -6.37 -9.90
CA SER A 32 -13.36 -5.51 -10.74
C SER A 32 -13.04 -4.09 -10.32
N GLY A 33 -12.27 -3.36 -11.14
CA GLY A 33 -12.02 -1.95 -10.95
C GLY A 33 -13.39 -1.33 -11.07
N SER A 34 -14.04 -1.14 -9.94
CA SER A 34 -15.27 -0.40 -9.88
C SER A 34 -14.94 0.95 -10.48
N ASN A 35 -15.70 1.42 -11.46
CA ASN A 35 -15.59 2.81 -11.96
C ASN A 35 -15.87 3.87 -10.86
N SER A 36 -16.00 3.46 -9.60
CA SER A 36 -15.88 4.33 -8.45
C SER A 36 -14.40 4.55 -8.15
N GLY A 37 -13.92 5.77 -8.33
CA GLY A 37 -12.58 6.15 -7.86
C GLY A 37 -12.43 5.99 -6.33
N PRO A 38 -11.20 6.20 -5.80
CA PRO A 38 -10.83 5.84 -4.44
C PRO A 38 -11.73 6.50 -3.41
N GLN A 39 -12.16 5.74 -2.42
CA GLN A 39 -13.02 6.18 -1.33
C GLN A 39 -12.20 6.33 -0.05
N THR A 40 -12.57 7.31 0.77
CA THR A 40 -11.94 7.47 2.08
C THR A 40 -12.40 6.33 3.00
N GLN A 41 -11.45 5.52 3.47
CA GLN A 41 -11.71 4.40 4.39
C GLN A 41 -11.59 4.83 5.85
N SER A 42 -10.66 5.73 6.17
CA SER A 42 -10.54 6.27 7.53
C SER A 42 -9.83 7.62 7.55
N VAL A 43 -10.09 8.38 8.61
CA VAL A 43 -9.40 9.63 8.94
C VAL A 43 -9.00 9.56 10.41
N ARG A 44 -7.69 9.56 10.66
CA ARG A 44 -7.10 9.43 12.00
C ARG A 44 -6.34 10.68 12.37
N TYR A 45 -6.57 11.20 13.57
CA TYR A 45 -5.90 12.37 14.11
C TYR A 45 -4.77 11.97 15.04
N VAL A 46 -3.59 12.57 14.84
CA VAL A 46 -2.43 12.42 15.72
C VAL A 46 -2.03 13.81 16.22
N ASP A 47 -2.16 13.97 17.52
CA ASP A 47 -1.59 15.09 18.30
C ASP A 47 -0.10 14.81 18.51
N LEU A 48 0.78 15.63 17.94
CA LEU A 48 2.22 15.36 17.92
C LEU A 48 2.97 15.92 19.12
N ASP A 49 2.39 16.86 19.85
CA ASP A 49 3.05 17.53 20.97
C ASP A 49 2.20 17.57 22.26
N ALA A 50 1.09 16.84 22.26
CA ALA A 50 0.15 16.66 23.37
C ALA A 50 -0.52 17.96 23.83
N ASN A 51 -0.79 18.88 22.90
CA ASN A 51 -1.41 20.18 23.19
C ASN A 51 -2.87 20.29 22.72
N GLY A 52 -3.46 19.19 22.23
CA GLY A 52 -4.78 19.17 21.60
C GLY A 52 -4.72 19.50 20.11
N VAL A 53 -5.87 19.70 19.46
CA VAL A 53 -5.92 20.00 18.02
C VAL A 53 -5.30 21.36 17.74
N ASP A 54 -4.12 21.36 17.11
CA ASP A 54 -3.42 22.60 16.82
C ASP A 54 -2.63 22.59 15.49
N SER A 55 -1.70 23.53 15.32
CA SER A 55 -0.88 23.65 14.12
C SER A 55 0.36 22.76 14.23
N GLY A 56 0.56 21.88 13.24
CA GLY A 56 1.69 20.97 13.18
C GLY A 56 1.30 19.52 13.43
N ASP A 57 0.19 19.30 14.12
CA ASP A 57 -0.54 18.04 14.18
C ASP A 57 -0.93 17.50 12.81
N VAL A 58 -1.32 16.21 12.77
CA VAL A 58 -1.64 15.54 11.51
C VAL A 58 -2.97 14.82 11.47
N LEU A 59 -3.61 14.85 10.31
CA LEU A 59 -4.63 13.90 9.90
C LEU A 59 -4.04 12.90 8.91
N ILE A 60 -4.24 11.62 9.15
CA ILE A 60 -3.86 10.53 8.26
C ILE A 60 -5.14 10.05 7.58
N VAL A 61 -5.27 10.32 6.28
CA VAL A 61 -6.39 9.90 5.45
C VAL A 61 -5.99 8.63 4.72
N THR A 62 -6.71 7.53 4.97
CA THR A 62 -6.48 6.25 4.29
C THR A 62 -7.60 5.98 3.30
N PHE A 63 -7.24 5.57 2.09
CA PHE A 63 -8.14 5.22 1.00
C PHE A 63 -8.30 3.69 0.85
N ASP A 64 -9.40 3.28 0.21
CA ASP A 64 -9.67 1.89 -0.15
C ASP A 64 -8.80 1.36 -1.31
N ASP A 65 -8.22 2.26 -2.11
CA ASP A 65 -7.27 1.98 -3.18
C ASP A 65 -6.01 2.87 -3.07
N VAL A 66 -4.97 2.51 -3.82
CA VAL A 66 -3.75 3.31 -3.95
C VAL A 66 -4.04 4.61 -4.68
N VAL A 67 -3.58 5.72 -4.10
CA VAL A 67 -3.83 7.05 -4.65
C VAL A 67 -2.54 7.73 -5.08
N THR A 68 -2.67 8.66 -6.02
CA THR A 68 -1.64 9.65 -6.35
C THR A 68 -2.12 11.02 -5.91
N LEU A 69 -1.32 11.70 -5.09
CA LEU A 69 -1.55 13.09 -4.71
C LEU A 69 -0.89 14.03 -5.73
N LEU A 70 -1.69 14.80 -6.47
CA LEU A 70 -1.20 15.70 -7.53
C LEU A 70 -0.88 17.12 -7.05
N SER A 71 -1.17 17.43 -5.79
CA SER A 71 -0.98 18.77 -5.22
C SER A 71 -0.86 18.69 -3.70
N THR A 72 -0.02 19.54 -3.13
CA THR A 72 0.16 19.69 -1.67
C THR A 72 -0.89 20.60 -1.01
N SER A 73 -1.91 21.00 -1.76
CA SER A 73 -3.02 21.84 -1.28
C SER A 73 -4.11 20.99 -0.62
N THR A 74 -4.73 21.55 0.43
CA THR A 74 -5.86 20.96 1.15
C THR A 74 -7.22 21.19 0.47
N ASN A 75 -7.28 21.77 -0.73
CA ASN A 75 -8.53 22.10 -1.41
C ASN A 75 -9.44 20.88 -1.69
N ALA A 76 -8.87 19.68 -1.77
CA ALA A 76 -9.59 18.42 -1.87
C ALA A 76 -10.29 17.99 -0.59
N PHE A 77 -10.03 18.65 0.54
CA PHE A 77 -10.43 18.15 1.85
C PHE A 77 -11.25 19.17 2.62
N ALA A 78 -12.20 18.70 3.43
CA ALA A 78 -13.05 19.54 4.25
C ALA A 78 -13.64 18.80 5.44
N PHE A 79 -14.06 19.57 6.43
CA PHE A 79 -15.06 19.10 7.37
C PHE A 79 -16.48 19.38 6.87
N ASN A 80 -17.43 18.55 7.31
CA ASN A 80 -18.86 18.75 7.02
C ASN A 80 -19.47 19.88 7.86
N SER A 81 -18.84 20.23 8.98
CA SER A 81 -19.20 21.38 9.80
C SER A 81 -18.47 22.62 9.31
N ALA A 82 -19.17 23.75 9.18
CA ALA A 82 -18.57 25.04 8.86
C ALA A 82 -17.77 25.65 10.03
N LEU A 83 -17.92 25.11 11.24
CA LEU A 83 -17.15 25.52 12.42
C LEU A 83 -15.81 24.78 12.53
N ASP A 84 -15.65 23.69 11.79
CA ASP A 84 -14.44 22.89 11.79
C ASP A 84 -13.51 23.34 10.64
N THR A 85 -12.21 23.37 10.89
CA THR A 85 -11.22 23.85 9.94
C THR A 85 -9.88 23.13 10.09
N LEU A 86 -9.19 22.92 8.98
CA LEU A 86 -7.80 22.45 8.93
C LEU A 86 -6.80 23.54 9.36
N GLY A 87 -7.24 24.79 9.49
CA GLY A 87 -6.39 25.93 9.77
C GLY A 87 -5.74 26.52 8.53
N THR A 88 -5.22 27.75 8.68
CA THR A 88 -4.54 28.47 7.59
C THR A 88 -3.14 27.91 7.39
N GLY A 89 -2.76 27.64 6.14
CA GLY A 89 -1.44 27.09 5.81
C GLY A 89 -1.33 25.58 6.00
N ALA A 90 -2.44 24.88 6.23
CA ALA A 90 -2.47 23.42 6.22
C ALA A 90 -2.00 22.87 4.86
N THR A 91 -1.24 21.78 4.88
CA THR A 91 -0.64 21.17 3.69
C THR A 91 -0.93 19.68 3.63
N THR A 92 -0.89 19.12 2.43
CA THR A 92 -0.97 17.68 2.19
C THR A 92 0.36 17.13 1.70
N GLU A 93 0.66 15.90 2.09
CA GLU A 93 1.85 15.17 1.68
C GLU A 93 1.52 13.69 1.51
N GLN A 94 2.16 13.05 0.52
CA GLN A 94 2.22 11.60 0.40
C GLN A 94 3.68 11.19 0.49
N THR A 95 4.14 10.81 1.69
CA THR A 95 5.57 10.56 1.96
C THR A 95 6.10 9.32 1.26
N VAL A 96 5.23 8.32 1.06
CA VAL A 96 5.55 7.08 0.33
C VAL A 96 4.71 7.07 -0.96
N PRO A 97 5.32 7.11 -2.16
CA PRO A 97 4.62 6.95 -3.43
C PRO A 97 3.85 5.63 -3.46
N VAL A 98 2.80 5.57 -4.27
CA VAL A 98 2.01 4.33 -4.45
C VAL A 98 1.39 3.89 -3.11
N SER A 99 1.09 4.84 -2.22
CA SER A 99 0.44 4.59 -0.94
C SER A 99 -1.07 4.83 -1.03
N ARG A 100 -1.79 4.17 -0.13
CA ARG A 100 -3.20 4.42 0.16
C ARG A 100 -3.40 5.60 1.12
N ARG A 101 -2.33 6.28 1.51
CA ARG A 101 -2.35 7.33 2.55
C ARG A 101 -1.98 8.69 1.99
N VAL A 102 -2.68 9.68 2.52
CA VAL A 102 -2.32 11.10 2.44
C VAL A 102 -2.27 11.64 3.85
N THR A 103 -1.17 12.28 4.20
CA THR A 103 -1.00 12.98 5.47
C THR A 103 -1.33 14.45 5.26
N ILE A 104 -2.08 15.04 6.18
CA ILE A 104 -2.41 16.46 6.20
C ILE A 104 -1.80 17.05 7.46
N THR A 105 -0.88 17.99 7.31
CA THR A 105 -0.38 18.79 8.44
C THR A 105 -1.34 19.94 8.67
N LEU A 106 -1.82 20.06 9.90
CA LEU A 106 -2.73 21.11 10.33
C LEU A 106 -2.05 22.48 10.35
N GLY A 107 -2.79 23.51 9.96
CA GLY A 107 -2.33 24.88 9.91
C GLY A 107 -2.70 25.69 11.15
N SER A 108 -2.34 26.97 11.14
CA SER A 108 -2.66 27.87 12.25
C SER A 108 -4.17 28.07 12.40
N GLY A 109 -4.67 27.92 13.64
CA GLY A 109 -6.10 28.02 13.94
C GLY A 109 -6.91 26.82 13.48
N ALA A 110 -6.28 25.65 13.28
CA ALA A 110 -7.00 24.39 13.14
C ALA A 110 -7.95 24.20 14.32
N SER A 111 -9.14 23.68 14.04
CA SER A 111 -10.18 23.47 15.05
C SER A 111 -11.14 22.43 14.54
N PHE A 112 -11.24 21.33 15.27
CA PHE A 112 -12.26 20.30 15.11
C PHE A 112 -12.29 19.48 16.40
N THR A 113 -13.30 18.64 16.56
CA THR A 113 -13.39 17.73 17.72
C THR A 113 -13.12 16.31 17.24
N PRO A 114 -11.94 15.73 17.52
CA PRO A 114 -11.70 14.31 17.28
C PRO A 114 -12.83 13.50 17.89
N ASP A 115 -13.17 12.37 17.27
CA ASP A 115 -14.28 11.53 17.70
C ASP A 115 -15.68 12.15 17.58
N SER A 116 -15.83 13.30 16.93
CA SER A 116 -17.14 13.88 16.60
C SER A 116 -17.20 14.49 15.19
N SER A 117 -16.15 15.21 14.80
CA SER A 117 -16.07 15.87 13.50
C SER A 117 -16.02 14.85 12.36
N VAL A 118 -16.70 15.18 11.26
CA VAL A 118 -16.71 14.38 10.03
C VAL A 118 -15.92 15.12 8.96
N PHE A 119 -14.97 14.40 8.37
CA PHE A 119 -14.04 14.87 7.36
C PHE A 119 -14.31 14.17 6.03
N ASP A 120 -14.28 14.91 4.93
CA ASP A 120 -14.69 14.44 3.61
C ASP A 120 -13.80 15.00 2.50
N ILE A 121 -13.89 14.36 1.33
CA ILE A 121 -13.32 14.84 0.08
C ILE A 121 -14.31 15.81 -0.57
N ARG A 122 -13.85 17.02 -0.86
CA ARG A 122 -14.64 17.99 -1.64
C ARG A 122 -14.70 17.55 -3.09
N SER A 123 -15.90 17.55 -3.67
CA SER A 123 -16.11 17.34 -5.11
C SER A 123 -15.30 18.32 -5.98
N SER A 124 -15.08 19.54 -5.50
CA SER A 124 -14.30 20.58 -6.19
C SER A 124 -12.79 20.30 -6.25
N GLY A 125 -12.25 19.53 -5.29
CA GLY A 125 -10.82 19.22 -5.21
C GLY A 125 -10.47 17.74 -5.42
N ALA A 126 -11.47 16.87 -5.59
CA ALA A 126 -11.32 15.45 -5.92
C ALA A 126 -10.36 15.14 -7.09
N ALA A 127 -10.10 16.13 -7.95
CA ALA A 127 -9.07 16.08 -9.00
C ALA A 127 -7.67 15.74 -8.51
N GLN A 128 -7.36 16.19 -7.30
CA GLN A 128 -6.01 16.17 -6.72
C GLN A 128 -5.64 14.79 -6.18
N ILE A 129 -6.62 13.89 -6.06
CA ILE A 129 -6.46 12.55 -5.52
C ILE A 129 -6.99 11.60 -6.58
N GLN A 130 -6.08 10.94 -7.27
CA GLN A 130 -6.42 10.06 -8.38
C GLN A 130 -6.06 8.63 -8.04
N ASP A 131 -6.90 7.72 -8.50
CA ASP A 131 -6.57 6.31 -8.57
C ASP A 131 -5.29 6.11 -9.39
N LEU A 132 -4.32 5.39 -8.82
CA LEU A 132 -3.10 5.02 -9.54
C LEU A 132 -3.35 3.88 -10.56
N GLN A 133 -4.35 3.04 -10.31
CA GLN A 133 -4.64 1.82 -11.06
C GLN A 133 -5.70 2.01 -12.16
N GLY A 134 -6.65 2.93 -11.98
CA GLY A 134 -7.74 3.20 -12.93
C GLY A 134 -7.73 4.60 -13.53
N ALA A 135 -7.27 4.72 -14.78
CA ALA A 135 -7.63 5.77 -15.77
C ALA A 135 -7.72 7.26 -15.33
N GLY A 136 -7.15 7.68 -14.19
CA GLY A 136 -7.33 9.02 -13.63
C GLY A 136 -8.67 9.23 -12.92
N SER A 137 -9.32 8.16 -12.46
CA SER A 137 -10.53 8.23 -11.64
C SER A 137 -10.26 9.03 -10.37
N ARG A 138 -11.16 9.97 -10.07
CA ARG A 138 -11.03 10.89 -8.93
C ARG A 138 -11.56 10.27 -7.65
N ALA A 139 -10.98 10.64 -6.51
CA ALA A 139 -11.52 10.26 -5.22
C ALA A 139 -12.99 10.69 -5.06
N ILE A 140 -13.80 9.83 -4.45
CA ILE A 140 -15.24 10.07 -4.28
C ILE A 140 -15.49 10.56 -2.85
N PRO A 141 -16.39 11.56 -2.65
CA PRO A 141 -16.86 11.94 -1.33
C PRO A 141 -17.43 10.74 -0.57
N GLY A 142 -17.06 10.63 0.71
CA GLY A 142 -17.34 9.48 1.55
C GLY A 142 -17.01 9.80 2.99
N GLY A 143 -17.60 10.88 3.51
CA GLY A 143 -17.27 11.48 4.80
C GLY A 143 -17.04 10.47 5.92
N GLN A 144 -15.87 10.57 6.55
CA GLN A 144 -15.44 9.72 7.64
C GLN A 144 -15.34 10.53 8.93
N ARG A 145 -15.75 9.93 10.04
CA ARG A 145 -15.51 10.51 11.36
C ARG A 145 -14.01 10.53 11.63
N VAL A 146 -13.50 11.66 12.11
CA VAL A 146 -12.12 11.76 12.59
C VAL A 146 -12.01 10.99 13.89
N THR A 147 -11.04 10.10 14.00
CA THR A 147 -10.81 9.27 15.19
C THR A 147 -9.47 9.58 15.83
N THR A 148 -9.41 9.62 17.16
CA THR A 148 -8.16 9.88 17.88
C THR A 148 -7.18 8.72 17.73
N PHE A 149 -5.90 9.03 17.47
CA PHE A 149 -4.84 8.05 17.22
C PHE A 149 -3.53 8.35 17.97
N THR A 150 -3.47 9.46 18.71
CA THR A 150 -2.30 9.99 19.47
C THR A 150 -1.59 9.01 20.41
N GLY A 151 -2.28 8.00 20.97
CA GLY A 151 -1.70 7.09 21.96
C GLY A 151 -1.37 5.68 21.46
N VAL A 152 -1.51 5.40 20.17
CA VAL A 152 -1.38 4.04 19.61
C VAL A 152 -0.02 3.86 18.95
N SER A 153 0.78 2.86 19.32
CA SER A 153 2.06 2.57 18.65
C SER A 153 1.89 2.35 17.14
N PRO A 154 2.83 2.84 16.30
CA PRO A 154 2.74 2.61 14.85
C PRO A 154 2.72 1.11 14.52
N THR A 155 1.95 0.71 13.51
CA THR A 155 1.88 -0.68 13.05
C THR A 155 2.36 -0.80 11.61
N LEU A 156 3.08 -1.88 11.28
CA LEU A 156 3.46 -2.18 9.91
C LEU A 156 2.21 -2.61 9.13
N VAL A 157 1.96 -1.98 8.00
CA VAL A 157 0.72 -2.10 7.23
C VAL A 157 0.95 -2.51 5.78
N SER A 158 2.14 -2.30 5.26
CA SER A 158 2.54 -2.86 3.97
C SER A 158 4.05 -3.04 3.89
N ALA A 159 4.46 -4.01 3.08
CA ALA A 159 5.82 -4.14 2.59
C ALA A 159 5.74 -4.42 1.09
N ARG A 160 6.57 -3.74 0.30
CA ARG A 160 6.69 -4.00 -1.14
C ARG A 160 8.14 -4.17 -1.52
N TYR A 161 8.38 -5.09 -2.44
CA TYR A 161 9.66 -5.27 -3.08
C TYR A 161 9.79 -4.38 -4.33
N GLU A 162 10.96 -3.78 -4.53
CA GLU A 162 11.33 -3.06 -5.75
C GLU A 162 12.67 -3.61 -6.29
N ASP A 163 12.60 -4.16 -7.51
CA ASP A 163 13.75 -4.52 -8.34
C ASP A 163 14.36 -3.22 -8.90
N VAL A 164 15.49 -2.80 -8.32
CA VAL A 164 16.07 -1.48 -8.57
C VAL A 164 16.82 -1.47 -9.90
N ASP A 165 17.51 -2.55 -10.23
CA ASP A 165 18.32 -2.65 -11.45
C ASP A 165 17.55 -3.20 -12.66
N ASN A 166 16.32 -3.68 -12.45
CA ASN A 166 15.41 -4.27 -13.43
C ASN A 166 15.97 -5.55 -14.08
N ASP A 167 16.74 -6.35 -13.34
CA ASP A 167 17.28 -7.62 -13.84
C ASP A 167 16.32 -8.81 -13.68
N GLY A 168 15.20 -8.61 -12.95
CA GLY A 168 14.15 -9.61 -12.74
C GLY A 168 14.49 -10.67 -11.70
N THR A 169 15.56 -10.48 -10.92
CA THR A 169 15.99 -11.35 -9.83
C THR A 169 15.90 -10.62 -8.49
N VAL A 170 16.07 -11.37 -7.38
CA VAL A 170 16.21 -10.78 -6.04
C VAL A 170 17.69 -10.75 -5.69
N ASN A 171 18.29 -9.57 -5.74
CA ASN A 171 19.73 -9.41 -5.63
C ASN A 171 20.13 -8.27 -4.65
N ALA A 172 21.45 -8.07 -4.53
CA ALA A 172 22.00 -7.06 -3.63
C ALA A 172 21.82 -5.66 -4.23
N GLY A 173 21.20 -4.76 -3.47
CA GLY A 173 20.87 -3.40 -3.94
C GLY A 173 19.39 -3.18 -4.22
N ASP A 174 18.62 -4.26 -4.40
CA ASP A 174 17.16 -4.19 -4.42
C ASP A 174 16.61 -3.72 -3.08
N THR A 175 15.37 -3.24 -3.08
CA THR A 175 14.79 -2.62 -1.89
C THR A 175 13.47 -3.24 -1.48
N ILE A 176 13.20 -3.19 -0.18
CA ILE A 176 11.89 -3.42 0.39
C ILE A 176 11.47 -2.14 1.09
N ILE A 177 10.29 -1.64 0.71
CA ILE A 177 9.72 -0.43 1.30
C ILE A 177 8.60 -0.85 2.22
N CYS A 178 8.80 -0.58 3.50
CA CYS A 178 7.86 -0.89 4.57
C CYS A 178 7.12 0.39 4.96
N GLU A 179 5.80 0.34 4.99
CA GLU A 179 4.96 1.47 5.38
C GLU A 179 4.28 1.19 6.72
N PHE A 180 4.19 2.22 7.55
CA PHE A 180 3.51 2.23 8.84
C PHE A 180 2.21 3.04 8.75
N ASP A 181 1.27 2.75 9.65
CA ASP A 181 -0.02 3.45 9.69
C ASP A 181 0.01 4.87 10.27
N LYS A 182 1.17 5.29 10.77
CA LYS A 182 1.46 6.66 11.20
C LYS A 182 2.95 6.97 11.08
N PRO A 183 3.35 8.25 11.23
CA PRO A 183 4.75 8.63 11.14
C PRO A 183 5.66 7.79 12.06
N VAL A 184 6.83 7.43 11.53
CA VAL A 184 7.91 6.75 12.27
C VAL A 184 9.25 7.48 12.12
N LEU A 185 10.04 7.45 13.18
CA LEU A 185 11.43 7.89 13.22
C LEU A 185 12.37 6.68 13.13
N VAL A 186 13.36 6.78 12.23
CA VAL A 186 14.50 5.86 12.17
C VAL A 186 15.67 6.50 12.93
N PRO A 187 15.96 6.09 14.18
CA PRO A 187 17.07 6.68 14.91
C PRO A 187 18.43 6.26 14.32
N SER A 188 19.46 7.04 14.63
CA SER A 188 20.83 6.70 14.26
C SER A 188 21.21 5.33 14.84
N GLY A 189 21.81 4.48 14.00
CA GLY A 189 22.20 3.12 14.40
C GLY A 189 21.09 2.07 14.37
N ALA A 190 19.87 2.42 13.94
CA ALA A 190 18.84 1.43 13.66
C ALA A 190 19.32 0.44 12.58
N THR A 191 19.13 -0.86 12.82
CA THR A 191 19.52 -1.92 11.89
C THR A 191 18.30 -2.72 11.47
N VAL A 192 18.41 -3.42 10.32
CA VAL A 192 17.35 -4.33 9.86
C VAL A 192 17.11 -5.44 10.89
N ALA A 193 18.16 -6.10 11.39
CA ALA A 193 18.04 -7.21 12.33
C ALA A 193 17.36 -6.84 13.66
N ASN A 194 17.48 -5.59 14.10
CA ASN A 194 16.80 -5.11 15.31
C ASN A 194 15.31 -4.87 15.09
N ASN A 195 14.91 -4.49 13.88
CA ASN A 195 13.58 -3.94 13.60
C ASN A 195 12.69 -4.83 12.75
N PHE A 196 13.28 -5.74 11.96
CA PHE A 196 12.58 -6.58 11.03
C PHE A 196 13.08 -8.02 11.08
N ALA A 197 12.17 -8.94 10.84
CA ALA A 197 12.45 -10.36 10.65
C ALA A 197 11.61 -10.90 9.48
N LEU A 198 11.91 -12.14 9.10
CA LEU A 198 11.23 -12.92 8.07
C LEU A 198 10.69 -14.18 8.78
N ALA A 199 9.48 -14.63 8.43
CA ALA A 199 8.88 -15.80 9.07
C ALA A 199 9.14 -17.10 8.29
N VAL A 200 9.44 -17.01 7.01
CA VAL A 200 9.73 -18.17 6.15
C VAL A 200 11.14 -18.68 6.42
N THR A 201 11.25 -20.00 6.60
CA THR A 201 12.51 -20.67 6.91
C THR A 201 13.49 -20.54 5.75
N GLY A 202 14.70 -20.04 6.03
CA GLY A 202 15.76 -19.88 5.02
C GLY A 202 15.75 -18.53 4.32
N ASP A 203 14.71 -17.72 4.53
CA ASP A 203 14.68 -16.35 4.01
C ASP A 203 15.71 -15.47 4.73
N SER A 204 16.25 -14.50 3.98
CA SER A 204 17.27 -13.56 4.44
C SER A 204 17.22 -12.27 3.65
N PHE A 205 17.40 -11.14 4.34
CA PHE A 205 17.66 -9.84 3.71
C PHE A 205 19.07 -9.73 3.09
N GLY A 206 19.87 -10.80 3.16
CA GLY A 206 21.27 -10.84 2.72
C GLY A 206 22.25 -10.44 3.83
N THR A 207 23.54 -10.42 3.49
CA THR A 207 24.62 -10.01 4.38
C THR A 207 24.74 -8.49 4.42
N SER A 208 24.73 -7.90 5.61
CA SER A 208 24.83 -6.45 5.85
C SER A 208 23.77 -5.60 5.13
N PRO A 209 22.46 -5.92 5.24
CA PRO A 209 21.41 -5.07 4.69
C PRO A 209 21.34 -3.75 5.46
N THR A 210 20.90 -2.68 4.80
CA THR A 210 20.80 -1.34 5.41
C THR A 210 19.35 -0.95 5.65
N LEU A 211 19.12 -0.13 6.69
CA LEU A 211 17.82 0.43 7.03
C LEU A 211 17.90 1.96 7.02
N ALA A 212 16.97 2.61 6.34
CA ALA A 212 16.87 4.07 6.29
C ALA A 212 15.41 4.54 6.37
N ALA A 213 15.20 5.80 6.76
CA ALA A 213 13.89 6.44 6.61
C ALA A 213 13.59 6.61 5.11
N TYR A 214 12.33 6.43 4.71
CA TYR A 214 11.93 6.64 3.32
C TYR A 214 11.99 8.12 2.93
N SER A 215 11.54 9.00 3.83
CA SER A 215 11.57 10.45 3.69
C SER A 215 12.24 11.11 4.89
N SER A 216 12.83 12.28 4.67
CA SER A 216 13.32 13.18 5.74
C SER A 216 12.21 14.03 6.35
N SER A 217 10.98 13.97 5.80
CA SER A 217 9.81 14.63 6.37
C SER A 217 9.54 14.14 7.79
N VAL A 218 9.11 15.05 8.66
CA VAL A 218 8.65 14.70 10.02
C VAL A 218 7.41 13.79 10.00
N ASN A 219 6.69 13.78 8.88
CA ASN A 219 5.51 12.95 8.65
C ASN A 219 5.85 11.61 7.98
N ASN A 220 7.13 11.23 7.91
CA ASN A 220 7.58 10.01 7.25
C ASN A 220 6.87 8.77 7.81
N CYS A 221 6.01 8.13 7.00
CA CYS A 221 5.35 6.88 7.36
C CYS A 221 6.08 5.63 6.81
N GLY A 222 7.31 5.76 6.29
CA GLY A 222 7.96 4.64 5.60
C GLY A 222 9.43 4.44 5.99
N VAL A 223 9.92 3.22 5.79
CA VAL A 223 11.34 2.90 5.84
C VAL A 223 11.74 2.08 4.62
N VAL A 224 13.01 2.17 4.24
CA VAL A 224 13.62 1.41 3.15
C VAL A 224 14.62 0.43 3.74
N ILE A 225 14.46 -0.84 3.41
CA ILE A 225 15.46 -1.88 3.59
C ILE A 225 16.15 -2.06 2.25
N THR A 226 17.47 -1.87 2.18
CA THR A 226 18.26 -2.26 1.00
C THR A 226 18.88 -3.62 1.25
N LEU A 227 18.65 -4.54 0.31
CA LEU A 227 19.13 -5.92 0.41
C LEU A 227 20.65 -5.98 0.36
N GLY A 228 21.20 -6.82 1.24
CA GLY A 228 22.62 -7.08 1.34
C GLY A 228 23.10 -8.13 0.33
N ALA A 229 24.33 -8.61 0.49
CA ALA A 229 24.87 -9.65 -0.40
C ALA A 229 24.13 -10.99 -0.22
N SER A 230 23.77 -11.64 -1.34
CA SER A 230 23.09 -12.94 -1.37
C SER A 230 21.79 -12.96 -0.54
N PRO A 231 20.80 -12.10 -0.84
CA PRO A 231 19.49 -12.21 -0.21
C PRO A 231 18.80 -13.50 -0.63
N THR A 232 17.80 -13.92 0.15
CA THR A 232 16.98 -15.10 -0.16
C THR A 232 15.54 -14.74 0.21
N LEU A 233 14.72 -14.48 -0.80
CA LEU A 233 13.31 -14.12 -0.62
C LEU A 233 12.50 -14.69 -1.78
N THR A 234 11.27 -15.07 -1.51
CA THR A 234 10.27 -15.44 -2.51
C THR A 234 9.22 -14.33 -2.60
N VAL A 235 9.44 -13.35 -3.47
CA VAL A 235 8.57 -12.16 -3.60
C VAL A 235 7.35 -12.37 -4.51
N THR A 236 7.15 -13.61 -4.98
CA THR A 236 6.02 -14.00 -5.82
C THR A 236 5.05 -14.87 -5.04
N GLY A 237 3.75 -14.72 -5.32
CA GLY A 237 2.68 -15.38 -4.58
C GLY A 237 2.13 -14.51 -3.45
N THR A 238 1.37 -15.14 -2.55
CA THR A 238 0.80 -14.52 -1.36
C THR A 238 1.26 -15.31 -0.15
N PHE A 239 1.85 -14.63 0.83
CA PHE A 239 2.26 -15.24 2.09
C PHE A 239 1.06 -15.89 2.80
N ASP A 240 1.28 -17.13 3.26
CA ASP A 240 0.39 -17.84 4.16
C ASP A 240 1.16 -18.15 5.45
N SER A 241 0.67 -17.62 6.57
CA SER A 241 1.24 -17.84 7.90
C SER A 241 1.30 -19.32 8.32
N ALA A 242 0.53 -20.19 7.68
CA ALA A 242 0.58 -21.64 7.89
C ALA A 242 1.64 -22.35 7.03
N ALA A 243 2.21 -21.68 6.03
CA ALA A 243 3.15 -22.24 5.07
C ALA A 243 4.49 -21.49 5.08
N THR A 244 5.31 -21.73 6.10
CA THR A 244 6.59 -21.02 6.34
C THR A 244 7.85 -21.84 6.02
N THR A 245 7.73 -22.84 5.15
CA THR A 245 8.86 -23.65 4.67
C THR A 245 9.67 -22.93 3.60
N ALA A 246 10.93 -23.31 3.41
CA ALA A 246 11.80 -22.71 2.40
C ALA A 246 11.15 -22.69 0.99
N GLY A 247 11.21 -21.53 0.33
CA GLY A 247 10.59 -21.30 -0.98
C GLY A 247 9.11 -20.91 -0.94
N SER A 248 8.48 -20.87 0.24
CA SER A 248 7.16 -20.24 0.38
C SER A 248 7.25 -18.72 0.18
N PRO A 249 6.18 -18.06 -0.29
CA PRO A 249 6.16 -16.60 -0.43
C PRO A 249 6.56 -15.89 0.86
N SER A 250 7.43 -14.90 0.77
CA SER A 250 8.01 -14.21 1.92
C SER A 250 7.04 -13.23 2.56
N ASN A 251 7.26 -12.94 3.84
CA ASN A 251 6.63 -11.83 4.55
C ASN A 251 7.69 -10.88 5.11
N VAL A 252 7.28 -9.71 5.55
CA VAL A 252 8.06 -8.88 6.47
C VAL A 252 7.31 -8.75 7.77
N GLN A 253 8.01 -8.96 8.89
CA GLN A 253 7.47 -8.74 10.22
C GLN A 253 8.32 -7.74 10.99
N VAL A 254 7.67 -6.93 11.81
CA VAL A 254 8.38 -6.15 12.83
C VAL A 254 8.97 -7.13 13.85
N ALA A 255 10.26 -6.99 14.14
CA ALA A 255 10.98 -7.84 15.08
C ALA A 255 10.37 -7.78 16.50
N GLY A 256 10.81 -8.68 17.38
CA GLY A 256 10.30 -8.76 18.75
C GLY A 256 10.50 -7.45 19.53
N ALA A 257 9.59 -7.14 20.45
CA ALA A 257 9.54 -5.86 21.16
C ALA A 257 10.84 -5.46 21.88
N ALA A 258 11.68 -6.44 22.25
CA ALA A 258 12.95 -6.20 22.93
C ALA A 258 14.05 -5.62 22.04
N THR A 259 13.94 -5.75 20.70
CA THR A 259 15.00 -5.34 19.77
C THR A 259 14.61 -4.13 18.92
N VAL A 260 13.32 -3.85 18.78
CA VAL A 260 12.82 -2.75 17.95
C VAL A 260 13.33 -1.41 18.48
N THR A 261 13.89 -0.62 17.57
CA THR A 261 14.39 0.74 17.82
C THR A 261 13.64 1.79 17.02
N LEU A 262 12.79 1.43 16.05
CA LEU A 262 11.93 2.38 15.35
C LEU A 262 10.94 3.00 16.35
N LEU A 263 10.83 4.33 16.29
CA LEU A 263 10.04 5.10 17.25
C LEU A 263 8.84 5.75 16.55
N ASP A 264 7.79 5.95 17.32
CA ASP A 264 6.74 6.92 17.02
C ASP A 264 7.34 8.34 16.92
N THR A 265 7.16 9.03 15.79
CA THR A 265 8.02 10.18 15.47
C THR A 265 7.86 11.34 16.45
N ARG A 266 6.68 11.58 17.03
CA ARG A 266 6.46 12.66 18.00
C ARG A 266 5.19 12.42 18.84
N ALA A 267 5.36 11.81 19.99
CA ALA A 267 4.42 11.98 21.10
C ALA A 267 5.27 12.12 22.38
N THR A 268 4.89 12.98 23.31
CA THR A 268 5.39 12.85 24.68
C THR A 268 5.11 11.43 25.16
N GLY A 269 6.17 10.63 25.35
CA GLY A 269 6.05 9.19 25.59
C GLY A 269 6.27 8.30 24.35
N ALA A 270 7.14 8.71 23.42
CA ALA A 270 7.55 7.93 22.25
C ALA A 270 7.67 6.43 22.55
N THR A 271 6.81 5.65 21.91
CA THR A 271 6.83 4.20 21.99
C THR A 271 7.53 3.62 20.77
N ASN A 272 8.03 2.39 20.93
CA ASN A 272 8.46 1.60 19.79
C ASN A 272 7.26 1.28 18.89
N VAL A 273 7.54 1.06 17.61
CA VAL A 273 6.54 0.45 16.70
C VAL A 273 6.08 -0.90 17.26
N THR A 274 4.84 -1.26 16.94
CA THR A 274 4.20 -2.49 17.43
C THR A 274 4.93 -3.71 16.89
N ALA A 275 5.50 -4.51 17.78
CA ALA A 275 6.21 -5.74 17.44
C ALA A 275 5.28 -6.84 16.90
N GLY A 276 5.84 -7.73 16.06
CA GLY A 276 5.16 -8.94 15.59
C GLY A 276 4.07 -8.73 14.55
N THR A 277 3.80 -7.49 14.12
CA THR A 277 2.95 -7.23 12.96
C THR A 277 3.64 -7.76 11.71
N SER A 278 2.96 -8.67 11.00
CA SER A 278 3.45 -9.31 9.78
C SER A 278 2.60 -8.88 8.59
N VAL A 279 3.26 -8.55 7.49
CA VAL A 279 2.63 -8.22 6.22
C VAL A 279 3.25 -9.07 5.11
N ASP A 280 2.44 -9.44 4.13
CA ASP A 280 2.89 -10.12 2.93
C ASP A 280 3.96 -9.28 2.21
N LEU A 281 5.06 -9.90 1.79
CA LEU A 281 6.03 -9.25 0.92
C LEU A 281 5.55 -9.42 -0.51
N SER A 282 4.57 -8.62 -0.87
CA SER A 282 4.04 -8.61 -2.22
C SER A 282 4.97 -7.85 -3.16
N THR A 283 4.94 -8.22 -4.44
CA THR A 283 5.43 -7.39 -5.56
C THR A 283 4.47 -6.23 -5.88
N GLN A 284 3.61 -5.82 -4.95
CA GLN A 284 2.52 -4.90 -5.27
C GLN A 284 3.01 -3.45 -5.34
N GLY A 285 3.42 -3.10 -6.54
CA GLY A 285 3.79 -1.77 -6.97
C GLY A 285 4.37 -1.86 -8.38
N ASN A 286 3.53 -2.18 -9.36
CA ASN A 286 3.77 -1.92 -10.79
C ASN A 286 5.26 -1.93 -11.18
N THR A 287 5.83 -3.07 -11.59
CA THR A 287 6.88 -2.99 -12.60
C THR A 287 6.28 -2.18 -13.75
N ARG A 288 6.60 -0.89 -13.80
CA ARG A 288 6.32 -0.02 -14.92
C ARG A 288 7.69 0.47 -15.30
N TYR A 289 8.17 0.02 -16.45
CA TYR A 289 9.24 0.74 -17.14
C TYR A 289 8.88 2.24 -17.12
N ARG A 290 9.86 3.15 -17.18
CA ARG A 290 9.66 4.63 -17.17
C ARG A 290 8.60 5.18 -18.16
N ASN A 291 8.01 4.33 -19.02
CA ASN A 291 6.93 4.54 -19.97
C ASN A 291 5.52 4.05 -19.50
N GLY A 292 5.33 3.59 -18.27
CA GLY A 292 3.98 3.29 -17.75
C GLY A 292 3.28 2.04 -18.33
N SER A 293 4.02 1.08 -18.89
CA SER A 293 3.47 -0.23 -19.30
C SER A 293 3.67 -1.28 -18.21
N ASN A 294 2.69 -2.16 -17.97
CA ASN A 294 2.75 -3.24 -16.98
C ASN A 294 3.93 -4.20 -17.26
N GLY A 295 4.76 -4.44 -16.26
CA GLY A 295 5.90 -5.34 -16.29
C GLY A 295 5.46 -6.73 -15.88
N SER A 296 4.70 -7.36 -16.75
CA SER A 296 4.55 -8.80 -16.71
C SER A 296 5.88 -9.45 -17.09
N ARG A 297 6.78 -9.63 -16.11
CA ARG A 297 7.76 -10.72 -16.03
C ARG A 297 8.76 -10.51 -14.89
N PHE A 298 8.32 -10.79 -13.67
CA PHE A 298 9.23 -11.47 -12.73
C PHE A 298 9.42 -12.88 -13.30
N LEU A 299 10.56 -13.15 -13.91
CA LEU A 299 10.93 -14.50 -14.37
C LEU A 299 11.67 -15.16 -13.23
N GLY A 300 10.93 -15.52 -12.18
CA GLY A 300 11.53 -16.13 -11.00
C GLY A 300 12.41 -17.33 -11.34
N THR A 301 13.59 -17.38 -10.73
CA THR A 301 14.01 -18.40 -9.76
C THR A 301 15.07 -17.79 -8.86
#